data_AF-A0AA88Q6W4-F1
#
_entry.id   AF-A0AA88Q6W4-F1
#
_cell.length_a   1.000
_cell.length_b   1.000
_cell.length_c   1.000
_cell.angle_alpha   90.00
_cell.angle_beta   90.00
_cell.angle_gamma   90.00
#
_symmetry.space_group_name_H-M   'P 1'
#
loop_
_entity.id
_entity.type
_entity.pdbx_description
1 polymer ?
#
loop_
_entity_poly.entity_id
_entity_poly.type
_entity_poly.pdbx_seq_one_letter_code
_entity_poly.pdbx_strand_id
1 'polypeptide(L)'
;MKDNDICFLKKFPVIMESVQNPQPDPQKPSGALIDVPRYLGNLPFRVWKKMQDIVQNTPVILDPNTANPCLVLSDDLTSVRDRNLTTQSTHRPNILRESFVKKTNYKPR
;
A
#
# COMPACT_ATOMS: atom_id res chain seq x y z
N MET A 1 -38.83 19.29 54.41
CA MET A 1 -37.94 19.48 53.24
C MET A 1 -36.71 18.62 53.51
N LYS A 2 -36.29 17.77 52.57
CA LYS A 2 -35.31 16.71 52.85
C LYS A 2 -33.89 17.30 52.78
N ASP A 3 -32.99 16.94 53.69
CA ASP A 3 -31.60 17.48 53.75
C ASP A 3 -30.81 17.33 52.43
N ASN A 4 -31.15 16.31 51.64
CA ASN A 4 -30.56 16.07 50.32
C ASN A 4 -30.83 17.21 49.33
N ASP A 5 -32.00 17.84 49.40
CA ASP A 5 -32.39 18.92 48.47
C ASP A 5 -31.54 20.17 48.75
N ILE A 6 -31.25 20.44 50.02
CA ILE A 6 -30.41 21.56 50.46
C ILE A 6 -28.94 21.33 50.08
N CYS A 7 -28.46 20.10 50.21
CA CYS A 7 -27.10 19.72 49.81
C CYS A 7 -26.89 19.84 48.29
N PHE A 8 -27.89 19.47 47.50
CA PHE A 8 -27.86 19.61 46.04
C PHE A 8 -27.79 21.08 45.62
N LEU A 9 -28.63 21.94 46.20
CA LEU A 9 -28.64 23.38 45.88
C LEU A 9 -27.33 24.08 46.22
N LYS A 10 -26.65 23.68 47.32
CA LYS A 10 -25.32 24.21 47.67
C LYS A 10 -24.22 23.80 46.69
N LYS A 11 -24.35 22.64 46.03
CA LYS A 11 -23.36 22.13 45.06
C LYS A 11 -23.57 22.68 43.65
N PHE A 12 -24.77 23.13 43.33
CA PHE A 12 -25.11 23.67 42.01
C PHE A 12 -24.16 24.77 41.49
N PRO A 13 -23.79 25.82 42.25
CA PRO A 13 -22.89 26.87 41.75
C PRO A 13 -21.48 26.37 41.43
N VAL A 14 -20.96 25.41 42.21
CA VAL A 14 -19.64 24.80 41.97
C VAL A 14 -19.64 23.97 40.68
N ILE A 15 -20.74 23.23 40.45
CA ILE A 15 -20.91 22.46 39.22
C ILE A 15 -21.01 23.41 38.02
N MET A 16 -21.79 24.49 38.12
CA MET A 16 -21.92 25.50 37.08
C MET A 16 -20.60 26.18 36.72
N GLU A 17 -19.75 26.48 37.71
CA GLU A 17 -18.42 27.07 37.51
C GLU A 17 -17.47 26.10 36.79
N SER A 18 -17.52 24.81 37.13
CA SER A 18 -16.74 23.77 36.45
C SER A 18 -17.18 23.49 35.01
N VAL A 19 -18.45 23.76 34.69
CA VAL A 19 -19.00 23.63 33.32
C VAL A 19 -18.71 24.87 32.47
N GLN A 20 -18.67 26.05 33.10
CA GLN A 20 -18.35 27.32 32.42
C GLN A 20 -16.87 27.52 32.15
N ASN A 21 -16.00 26.79 32.84
CA ASN A 21 -14.57 26.78 32.53
C ASN A 21 -14.29 25.63 31.56
N PRO A 22 -14.17 25.87 30.24
CA PRO A 22 -13.86 24.82 29.30
C PRO A 22 -12.46 24.36 29.63
N GLN A 23 -12.36 23.21 30.28
CA GLN A 23 -11.09 22.55 30.51
C GLN A 23 -10.38 22.48 29.14
N PRO A 24 -9.12 22.94 29.02
CA PRO A 24 -8.45 22.95 27.74
C PRO A 24 -8.50 21.53 27.19
N ASP A 25 -9.08 21.43 25.99
CA ASP A 25 -9.27 20.17 25.27
C ASP A 25 -7.97 19.36 25.36
N PRO A 26 -7.98 18.09 25.79
CA PRO A 26 -6.77 17.31 25.93
C PRO A 26 -5.99 17.43 24.63
N GLN A 27 -4.86 18.14 24.69
CA GLN A 27 -4.12 18.53 23.49
C GLN A 27 -3.79 17.23 22.75
N LYS A 28 -4.49 17.00 21.64
CA LYS A 28 -4.41 15.75 20.90
C LYS A 28 -2.94 15.56 20.52
N PRO A 29 -2.25 14.52 20.99
CA PRO A 29 -0.82 14.40 20.75
C PRO A 29 -0.60 14.28 19.25
N SER A 30 -0.18 15.39 18.63
CA SER A 30 0.00 15.50 17.17
C SER A 30 1.20 14.69 16.68
N GLY A 31 1.91 13.99 17.57
CA GLY A 31 3.11 13.22 17.26
C GLY A 31 2.92 11.70 17.10
N ALA A 32 1.73 11.15 17.41
CA ALA A 32 1.52 9.69 17.49
C ALA A 32 0.59 9.10 16.42
N LEU A 33 -0.11 9.93 15.63
CA LEU A 33 -0.98 9.44 14.56
C LEU A 33 -0.17 9.08 13.32
N ILE A 34 0.43 7.89 13.36
CA ILE A 34 0.96 7.25 12.17
C ILE A 34 -0.23 6.89 11.29
N ASP A 35 -0.22 7.38 10.04
CA ASP A 35 -1.13 6.94 9.00
C ASP A 35 -0.78 5.48 8.63
N VAL A 36 -1.31 4.55 9.43
CA VAL A 36 -1.07 3.11 9.31
C VAL A 36 -1.40 2.60 7.90
N PRO A 37 -2.54 2.97 7.28
CA PRO A 37 -2.83 2.59 5.89
C PRO A 37 -1.75 3.02 4.90
N ARG A 38 -1.26 4.27 5.00
CA ARG A 38 -0.21 4.79 4.11
C ARG A 38 1.13 4.09 4.29
N TYR A 39 1.48 3.73 5.53
CA TYR A 39 2.74 3.04 5.83
C TYR A 39 2.70 1.56 5.42
N LEU A 40 1.59 0.87 5.70
CA LEU A 40 1.43 -0.56 5.41
C LEU A 40 1.12 -0.84 3.94
N GLY A 41 0.44 0.08 3.22
CA GLY A 41 0.07 -0.12 1.82
C GLY A 41 1.25 -0.42 0.89
N ASN A 42 2.40 0.20 1.16
CA ASN A 42 3.63 0.00 0.37
C ASN A 42 4.65 -0.95 1.03
N LEU A 43 4.30 -1.53 2.18
CA LEU A 43 5.23 -2.40 2.93
C LEU A 43 5.58 -3.68 2.15
N PRO A 44 4.64 -4.44 1.55
CA PRO A 44 4.98 -5.64 0.79
C PRO A 44 5.91 -5.35 -0.39
N PHE A 45 5.68 -4.25 -1.11
CA PHE A 45 6.53 -3.84 -2.23
C PHE A 45 7.95 -3.48 -1.77
N ARG A 46 8.09 -2.74 -0.65
CA ARG A 46 9.40 -2.38 -0.08
C ARG A 46 10.18 -3.61 0.39
N VAL A 47 9.47 -4.58 1.00
CA VAL A 47 10.06 -5.86 1.41
C VAL A 47 10.51 -6.65 0.18
N TRP A 48 9.65 -6.83 -0.82
CA TRP A 48 10.00 -7.54 -2.06
C TRP A 48 11.18 -6.89 -2.79
N LYS A 49 11.22 -5.55 -2.88
CA LYS A 49 12.33 -4.82 -3.50
C LYS A 49 13.66 -5.09 -2.79
N LYS A 50 13.68 -5.15 -1.46
CA LYS A 50 14.87 -5.54 -0.68
C LYS A 50 15.22 -7.02 -0.84
N MET A 51 14.22 -7.88 -1.06
CA MET A 51 14.44 -9.29 -1.32
C MET A 51 15.08 -9.54 -2.69
N GLN A 52 14.87 -8.67 -3.69
CA GLN A 52 15.48 -8.84 -5.02
C GLN A 52 17.01 -8.92 -4.97
N ASP A 53 17.66 -8.25 -4.01
CA ASP A 53 19.13 -8.28 -3.84
C ASP A 53 19.64 -9.62 -3.26
N ILE A 54 18.75 -10.39 -2.62
CA ILE A 54 19.06 -11.63 -1.92
C ILE A 54 18.63 -12.85 -2.76
N VAL A 55 17.57 -12.69 -3.56
CA VAL A 55 17.04 -13.75 -4.40
C VAL A 55 17.91 -13.93 -5.63
N GLN A 56 18.50 -15.12 -5.78
CA GLN A 56 19.17 -15.51 -7.02
C GLN A 56 18.12 -15.74 -8.11
N ASN A 57 18.10 -14.85 -9.10
CA ASN A 57 17.30 -15.03 -10.30
C ASN A 57 18.11 -15.79 -11.33
N THR A 58 17.62 -16.97 -11.71
CA THR A 58 18.16 -17.67 -12.88
C THR A 58 17.62 -16.99 -14.14
N PRO A 59 18.47 -16.43 -15.01
CA PRO A 59 18.00 -15.79 -16.24
C PRO A 59 17.30 -16.82 -17.12
N VAL A 60 16.10 -16.49 -17.59
CA VAL A 60 15.36 -17.29 -18.56
C VAL A 60 15.71 -16.78 -19.95
N ILE A 61 16.28 -17.66 -20.78
CA ILE A 61 16.57 -17.40 -22.20
C ILE A 61 15.51 -18.09 -23.05
N LEU A 62 14.91 -17.34 -23.96
CA LEU A 62 13.90 -17.85 -24.88
C LEU A 62 14.57 -18.59 -26.04
N ASP A 63 14.01 -19.74 -26.42
CA ASP A 63 14.46 -20.51 -27.59
C ASP A 63 13.71 -20.02 -28.85
N PRO A 64 14.41 -19.45 -29.85
CA PRO A 64 13.81 -19.02 -31.11
C PRO A 64 13.14 -20.16 -31.88
N ASN A 65 13.64 -21.39 -31.74
CA ASN A 65 13.09 -22.54 -32.46
C ASN A 65 11.71 -22.95 -31.93
N THR A 66 11.38 -22.54 -30.71
CA THR A 66 10.10 -22.81 -30.05
C THR A 66 9.12 -21.62 -30.20
N ALA A 67 9.55 -20.50 -30.78
CA ALA A 67 8.71 -19.31 -30.89
C ALA A 67 7.62 -19.47 -31.97
N ASN A 68 6.37 -19.15 -31.60
CA ASN A 68 5.27 -19.09 -32.56
C ASN A 68 5.52 -17.97 -33.60
N PRO A 69 5.20 -18.14 -34.90
CA PRO A 69 5.45 -17.12 -35.93
C PRO A 69 4.81 -15.75 -35.69
N CYS A 70 3.74 -15.68 -34.90
CA CYS A 70 3.07 -14.43 -34.50
C CYS A 70 3.79 -13.69 -33.37
N LEU A 71 4.81 -14.31 -32.75
CA LEU A 71 5.61 -13.74 -31.69
C LEU A 71 6.95 -13.24 -32.24
N VAL A 72 7.40 -12.12 -31.70
CA VAL A 72 8.67 -11.48 -32.01
C VAL A 72 9.51 -11.48 -30.74
N LEU A 73 10.66 -12.15 -30.80
CA LEU A 73 11.64 -12.14 -29.72
C LEU A 73 12.51 -10.87 -29.80
N SER A 74 13.08 -10.49 -28.67
CA SER A 74 14.12 -9.46 -28.57
C SER A 74 15.50 -10.05 -28.86
N ASP A 75 16.45 -9.20 -29.25
CA ASP A 75 17.81 -9.62 -29.61
C ASP A 75 18.55 -10.29 -28.45
N ASP A 76 18.25 -9.90 -27.21
CA ASP A 76 18.81 -10.49 -26.00
C ASP A 76 18.08 -11.78 -25.56
N LEU A 77 17.05 -12.19 -26.30
CA LEU A 77 16.21 -13.38 -26.04
C LEU A 77 15.56 -13.38 -24.64
N THR A 78 15.40 -12.23 -24.00
CA THR A 78 14.77 -12.14 -22.67
C THR A 78 13.32 -11.70 -22.71
N SER A 79 12.86 -11.19 -23.85
CA SER A 79 11.50 -10.70 -24.04
C SER A 79 10.85 -11.15 -25.34
N VAL A 80 9.52 -11.24 -25.30
CA VAL A 80 8.65 -11.62 -26.41
C VAL A 80 7.56 -10.57 -26.58
N ARG A 81 7.11 -10.32 -27.81
CA ARG A 81 6.02 -9.40 -28.15
C ARG A 81 5.12 -10.04 -29.21
N ASP A 82 3.82 -9.74 -29.19
CA ASP A 82 2.92 -10.11 -30.29
C ASP A 82 3.06 -9.09 -31.42
N ARG A 83 3.24 -9.57 -32.64
CA ARG A 83 3.32 -8.74 -33.85
C ARG A 83 2.06 -7.90 -34.09
N ASN A 84 0.91 -8.35 -33.61
CA ASN A 84 -0.38 -7.69 -33.87
C ASN A 84 -0.73 -6.62 -32.81
N LEU A 85 -0.05 -6.59 -31.66
CA LEU A 85 -0.27 -5.60 -30.61
C LEU A 85 0.40 -4.24 -30.91
N THR A 86 1.21 -4.15 -31.97
CA THR A 86 2.09 -3.01 -32.25
C THR A 86 1.44 -1.77 -32.89
N THR A 87 0.16 -1.80 -33.29
CA THR A 87 -0.48 -0.64 -33.94
C THR A 87 -0.98 0.44 -32.98
N GLN A 88 -0.89 0.27 -31.64
CA GLN A 88 -1.51 1.25 -30.72
C GLN A 88 -0.74 1.62 -29.43
N SER A 89 0.48 1.13 -29.17
CA SER A 89 1.16 1.41 -27.89
C SER A 89 2.62 1.82 -28.06
N THR A 90 2.85 3.01 -28.61
CA THR A 90 4.20 3.58 -28.81
C THR A 90 4.80 4.24 -27.55
N HIS A 91 4.34 3.91 -26.33
CA HIS A 91 4.90 4.57 -25.13
C HIS A 91 5.18 3.73 -23.87
N ARG A 92 5.13 2.39 -23.92
CA ARG A 92 5.57 1.58 -22.75
C ARG A 92 6.32 0.30 -23.14
N PRO A 93 7.66 0.25 -23.01
CA PRO A 93 8.45 -0.83 -23.60
C PRO A 93 8.53 -2.13 -22.77
N ASN A 94 7.69 -2.40 -21.75
CA ASN A 94 7.96 -3.51 -20.82
C ASN A 94 6.74 -4.22 -20.18
N ILE A 95 5.58 -4.28 -20.84
CA ILE A 95 4.36 -4.85 -20.23
C ILE A 95 4.51 -6.36 -19.94
N LEU A 96 5.14 -7.13 -20.83
CA LEU A 96 5.24 -8.59 -20.65
C LEU A 96 6.30 -9.02 -19.64
N ARG A 97 7.42 -8.29 -19.49
CA ARG A 97 8.42 -8.57 -18.45
C ARG A 97 7.79 -8.49 -17.05
N GLU A 98 6.99 -7.47 -16.78
CA GLU A 98 6.31 -7.36 -15.49
C GLU A 98 5.21 -8.40 -15.31
N SER A 99 4.46 -8.72 -16.35
CA SER A 99 3.38 -9.73 -16.26
C SER A 99 3.91 -11.14 -15.97
N PHE A 100 5.00 -11.57 -16.59
CA PHE A 100 5.59 -12.89 -16.31
C PHE A 100 6.20 -12.95 -14.90
N VAL A 101 6.93 -11.93 -14.46
CA VAL A 101 7.51 -11.88 -13.11
C VAL A 101 6.43 -11.83 -12.03
N LYS A 102 5.32 -11.11 -12.26
CA LYS A 102 4.17 -11.06 -11.33
C LYS A 102 3.42 -12.40 -11.27
N LYS A 103 3.31 -13.13 -12.38
CA LYS A 103 2.54 -14.39 -12.45
C LYS A 103 3.26 -15.57 -11.79
N THR A 104 4.60 -15.56 -11.75
CA THR A 104 5.39 -16.60 -11.04
C THR A 104 5.56 -16.32 -9.54
N ASN A 105 5.30 -15.08 -9.08
CA ASN A 105 5.48 -14.67 -7.69
C ASN A 105 4.20 -14.58 -6.83
N TYR A 106 3.01 -14.82 -7.41
CA TYR A 106 1.76 -14.80 -6.64
C TYR A 106 1.21 -16.21 -6.42
N LYS A 107 1.55 -16.81 -5.27
CA LYS A 107 0.80 -17.92 -4.65
C LYS A 107 0.18 -17.41 -3.34
N PRO A 108 -1.10 -17.01 -3.31
CA PRO A 108 -1.77 -16.78 -2.05
C PRO A 108 -2.03 -18.14 -1.39
N ARG A 109 -1.80 -18.23 -0.07
CA ARG A 109 -2.31 -19.34 0.76
C ARG A 109 -3.80 -19.13 1.02
#